data_AF-A0A7X6LWC4-F1
#
_entry.id   AF-A0A7X6LWC4-F1
#
_cell.length_a   1.000
_cell.length_b   1.000
_cell.length_c   1.000
_cell.angle_alpha   90.00
_cell.angle_beta   90.00
_cell.angle_gamma   90.00
#
_symmetry.space_group_name_H-M   'P 1'
#
loop_
_entity.id
_entity.type
_entity.pdbx_description
1 polymer ?
#
loop_
_entity_poly.entity_id
_entity_poly.type
_entity_poly.pdbx_seq_one_letter_code
_entity_poly.pdbx_strand_id
1 'polypeptide(L)'
;MRIALSVVGLVVVTAVSACGSAAEQSSEETSQAATAPASTSTRPTLTASRVQPPSQDNEYAKSSGRAKVNFDPCTWIPDEPFTALGLDPSTRERGNDIVAEYTFFTCHVSNRDEELQLDSGNVSLDEVRHKYAGKTQDISINGRNAVLTPNKTASNDCSVDIQTKSGYFGVTVIVSTPGEVKGMKPCDNIVHIAETLEPYIGKDN
;
A
#
# COMPACT_ATOMS: atom_id res chain seq x y z
N MET A 1 -3.23 49.35 39.54
CA MET A 1 -4.47 50.03 39.96
C MET A 1 -5.62 49.20 39.39
N ARG A 2 -6.14 48.23 40.16
CA ARG A 2 -7.45 48.27 40.89
C ARG A 2 -8.62 48.42 39.88
N ILE A 3 -9.49 47.43 39.62
CA ILE A 3 -10.56 46.82 40.46
C ILE A 3 -11.21 45.67 39.63
N ALA A 4 -11.33 44.42 40.11
CA ALA A 4 -12.50 43.76 40.78
C ALA A 4 -13.76 43.57 39.90
N LEU A 5 -14.70 42.63 40.05
CA LEU A 5 -14.92 41.33 40.75
C LEU A 5 -16.29 40.81 40.23
N SER A 6 -16.44 39.49 40.04
CA SER A 6 -17.62 38.59 40.28
C SER A 6 -19.08 38.95 39.94
N VAL A 7 -19.83 38.01 39.30
CA VAL A 7 -21.22 37.51 39.59
C VAL A 7 -21.43 36.18 38.80
N VAL A 8 -21.42 34.95 39.35
CA VAL A 8 -22.43 34.10 40.06
C VAL A 8 -23.83 33.91 39.40
N GLY A 9 -24.11 32.66 38.96
CA GLY A 9 -25.38 31.95 39.22
C GLY A 9 -26.41 31.82 38.07
N LEU A 10 -26.79 30.59 37.68
CA LEU A 10 -27.94 29.83 38.25
C LEU A 10 -28.28 28.62 37.34
N VAL A 11 -28.50 27.46 37.96
CA VAL A 11 -28.93 26.19 37.35
C VAL A 11 -30.46 26.17 37.22
N VAL A 12 -31.00 25.61 36.13
CA VAL A 12 -32.41 25.15 36.05
C VAL A 12 -32.45 23.73 35.46
N VAL A 13 -32.99 22.82 36.26
CA VAL A 13 -33.31 21.42 35.94
C VAL A 13 -34.78 21.35 35.54
N THR A 14 -35.11 20.63 34.48
CA THR A 14 -36.49 20.14 34.23
C THR A 14 -36.45 18.65 33.91
N ALA A 15 -36.99 17.86 34.83
CA ALA A 15 -37.31 16.45 34.68
C ALA A 15 -38.65 16.30 33.96
N VAL A 16 -38.80 15.26 33.14
CA VAL A 16 -40.11 14.72 32.77
C VAL A 16 -40.10 13.23 33.02
N SER A 17 -41.03 12.81 33.88
CA SER A 17 -41.27 11.45 34.33
C SER A 17 -42.18 10.70 33.35
N ALA A 18 -41.92 9.41 33.12
CA ALA A 18 -42.94 8.46 32.70
C ALA A 18 -42.66 7.09 33.34
N CYS A 19 -43.57 6.68 34.24
CA CYS A 19 -43.74 5.31 34.73
C CYS A 19 -44.09 4.37 33.54
N GLY A 20 -43.82 3.07 33.52
CA GLY A 20 -43.39 2.13 34.55
C GLY A 20 -44.02 0.76 34.22
N SER A 21 -43.31 -0.34 34.51
CA SER A 21 -43.86 -1.62 35.00
C SER A 21 -42.71 -2.59 35.17
N ALA A 22 -42.63 -3.12 36.39
CA ALA A 22 -41.63 -4.06 36.84
C ALA A 22 -41.87 -5.46 36.24
N ALA A 23 -40.78 -6.12 35.91
CA ALA A 23 -40.63 -7.56 36.09
C ALA A 23 -39.12 -7.86 36.19
N GLU A 24 -38.69 -8.23 37.40
CA GLU A 24 -37.42 -8.89 37.62
C GLU A 24 -37.40 -10.23 36.88
N GLN A 25 -36.40 -10.46 36.04
CA GLN A 25 -35.91 -11.80 35.80
C GLN A 25 -34.40 -11.75 35.64
N SER A 26 -33.74 -12.22 36.69
CA SER A 26 -32.34 -12.61 36.70
C SER A 26 -32.13 -13.66 35.63
N SER A 27 -31.19 -13.42 34.72
CA SER A 27 -30.60 -14.44 33.86
C SER A 27 -29.17 -14.01 33.60
N GLU A 28 -28.27 -14.59 34.38
CA GLU A 28 -26.84 -14.66 34.07
C GLU A 28 -26.70 -15.44 32.76
N GLU A 29 -26.65 -14.73 31.63
CA GLU A 29 -26.21 -15.31 30.37
C GLU A 29 -24.73 -15.00 30.22
N THR A 30 -23.93 -15.98 30.64
CA THR A 30 -22.50 -16.07 30.32
C THR A 30 -22.36 -16.07 28.80
N SER A 31 -22.17 -14.89 28.22
CA SER A 31 -21.79 -14.75 26.82
C SER A 31 -20.36 -15.24 26.68
N GLN A 32 -20.23 -16.54 26.38
CA GLN A 32 -19.05 -17.09 25.74
C GLN A 32 -18.83 -16.30 24.45
N ALA A 33 -17.85 -15.40 24.47
CA ALA A 33 -17.33 -14.80 23.26
C ALA A 33 -16.78 -15.95 22.40
N ALA A 34 -17.58 -16.33 21.40
CA ALA A 34 -17.16 -17.24 20.36
C ALA A 34 -15.91 -16.66 19.70
N THR A 35 -14.77 -17.31 19.90
CA THR A 35 -13.56 -17.05 19.13
C THR A 35 -13.89 -17.27 17.67
N ALA A 36 -14.11 -16.19 16.93
CA ALA A 36 -14.22 -16.24 15.48
C ALA A 36 -12.92 -16.85 14.94
N PRO A 37 -12.98 -17.87 14.06
CA PRO A 37 -11.77 -18.39 13.43
C PRO A 37 -11.13 -17.24 12.65
N ALA A 38 -9.87 -16.96 12.95
CA ALA A 38 -9.05 -16.07 12.15
C ALA A 38 -9.07 -16.60 10.71
N SER A 39 -9.76 -15.89 9.83
CA SER A 39 -9.73 -16.18 8.41
C SER A 39 -8.33 -15.85 7.93
N THR A 40 -7.45 -16.84 7.91
CA THR A 40 -6.22 -16.76 7.13
C THR A 40 -6.68 -16.66 5.68
N SER A 41 -6.85 -15.42 5.20
CA SER A 41 -7.05 -15.13 3.79
C SER A 41 -5.88 -15.73 3.04
N THR A 42 -6.07 -16.93 2.47
CA THR A 42 -5.07 -17.56 1.62
C THR A 42 -4.82 -16.59 0.49
N ARG A 43 -3.64 -15.97 0.50
CA ARG A 43 -3.26 -15.00 -0.51
C ARG A 43 -3.41 -15.66 -1.88
N PRO A 44 -4.11 -15.03 -2.84
CA PRO A 44 -4.17 -15.55 -4.19
C PRO A 44 -2.74 -15.67 -4.70
N THR A 45 -2.29 -16.88 -5.03
CA THR A 45 -1.03 -17.08 -5.72
C THR A 45 -1.37 -17.47 -7.14
N LEU A 46 -1.18 -16.54 -8.08
CA LEU A 46 -1.31 -16.86 -9.49
C LEU A 46 -0.25 -17.90 -9.86
N THR A 47 -0.67 -18.99 -10.50
CA THR A 47 0.19 -20.16 -10.77
C THR A 47 0.69 -20.25 -12.20
N ALA A 48 0.29 -19.32 -13.07
CA ALA A 48 0.77 -19.30 -14.45
C ALA A 48 2.29 -19.13 -14.48
N SER A 49 2.99 -20.01 -15.21
CA SER A 49 4.45 -20.06 -15.21
C SER A 49 5.10 -18.75 -15.66
N ARG A 50 4.48 -18.04 -16.60
CA ARG A 50 4.99 -16.77 -17.16
C ARG A 50 5.09 -15.63 -16.14
N VAL A 51 4.39 -15.72 -15.02
CA VAL A 51 4.39 -14.68 -13.96
C VAL A 51 5.14 -15.13 -12.71
N GLN A 52 5.73 -16.33 -12.69
CA GLN A 52 6.49 -16.77 -11.51
C GLN A 52 7.81 -16.00 -11.39
N PRO A 53 8.26 -15.68 -10.16
CA PRO A 53 9.53 -15.00 -9.96
C PRO A 53 10.69 -15.98 -10.20
N PRO A 54 11.87 -15.49 -10.66
CA PRO A 54 13.06 -16.31 -10.78
C PRO A 54 13.64 -16.65 -9.40
N SER A 55 14.56 -17.62 -9.38
CA SER A 55 15.32 -17.92 -8.16
C SER A 55 16.27 -16.79 -7.79
N GLN A 56 16.27 -16.41 -6.51
CA GLN A 56 17.23 -15.47 -5.93
C GLN A 56 18.59 -16.12 -5.60
N ASP A 57 18.76 -17.44 -5.80
CA ASP A 57 19.98 -18.16 -5.40
C ASP A 57 21.10 -18.11 -6.46
N ASN A 58 21.41 -16.92 -6.98
CA ASN A 58 22.51 -16.67 -7.91
C ASN A 58 23.79 -16.16 -7.20
N GLU A 59 24.91 -16.10 -7.92
CA GLU A 59 26.23 -15.73 -7.36
C GLU A 59 26.29 -14.29 -6.81
N TYR A 60 25.61 -13.35 -7.47
CA TYR A 60 25.56 -11.94 -7.09
C TYR A 60 24.72 -11.73 -5.82
N ALA A 61 23.52 -12.31 -5.79
CA ALA A 61 22.63 -12.21 -4.64
C ALA A 61 23.26 -12.84 -3.38
N LYS A 62 23.93 -14.00 -3.51
CA LYS A 62 24.60 -14.68 -2.39
C LYS A 62 25.74 -13.89 -1.77
N SER A 63 26.50 -13.16 -2.58
CA SER A 63 27.66 -12.39 -2.12
C SER A 63 27.31 -10.99 -1.60
N SER A 64 26.12 -10.48 -1.94
CA SER A 64 25.68 -9.12 -1.60
C SER A 64 25.37 -8.87 -0.11
N GLY A 65 24.99 -9.92 0.63
CA GLY A 65 24.48 -9.80 2.00
C GLY A 65 23.09 -9.13 2.12
N ARG A 66 22.43 -8.82 1.00
CA ARG A 66 21.10 -8.19 0.99
C ARG A 66 20.01 -9.17 1.40
N ALA A 67 18.95 -8.67 2.03
CA ALA A 67 17.80 -9.47 2.41
C ALA A 67 17.12 -10.09 1.17
N LYS A 68 16.61 -11.32 1.31
CA LYS A 68 15.78 -11.94 0.28
C LYS A 68 14.46 -11.21 0.17
N VAL A 69 14.02 -10.95 -1.05
CA VAL A 69 12.68 -10.43 -1.33
C VAL A 69 11.67 -11.56 -1.11
N ASN A 70 10.64 -11.31 -0.32
CA ASN A 70 9.64 -12.31 0.08
C ASN A 70 8.22 -11.97 -0.37
N PHE A 71 8.01 -10.79 -0.96
CA PHE A 71 6.75 -10.37 -1.58
C PHE A 71 6.96 -10.31 -3.10
N ASP A 72 6.07 -10.95 -3.85
CA ASP A 72 6.07 -10.87 -5.30
C ASP A 72 4.75 -10.25 -5.82
N PRO A 73 4.76 -8.98 -6.30
CA PRO A 73 3.55 -8.30 -6.73
C PRO A 73 2.87 -8.96 -7.95
N CYS A 74 3.61 -9.74 -8.75
CA CYS A 74 3.04 -10.40 -9.93
C CYS A 74 2.16 -11.59 -9.56
N THR A 75 2.49 -12.30 -8.48
CA THR A 75 1.74 -13.50 -8.07
C THR A 75 0.82 -13.25 -6.89
N TRP A 76 1.09 -12.24 -6.06
CA TRP A 76 0.41 -12.00 -4.78
C TRP A 76 -0.76 -11.02 -4.86
N ILE A 77 -0.80 -10.17 -5.89
CA ILE A 77 -1.86 -9.18 -6.10
C ILE A 77 -2.88 -9.78 -7.08
N PRO A 78 -4.15 -9.99 -6.65
CA PRO A 78 -5.19 -10.52 -7.53
C PRO A 78 -5.59 -9.50 -8.61
N ASP A 79 -6.44 -9.93 -9.54
CA ASP A 79 -6.89 -9.12 -10.68
C ASP A 79 -7.84 -7.98 -10.27
N GLU A 80 -8.55 -8.14 -9.16
CA GLU A 80 -9.57 -7.21 -8.66
C GLU A 80 -9.04 -5.78 -8.40
N PRO A 81 -7.94 -5.54 -7.65
CA PRO A 81 -7.41 -4.20 -7.46
C PRO A 81 -6.94 -3.55 -8.77
N PHE A 82 -6.36 -4.32 -9.70
CA PHE A 82 -5.99 -3.79 -11.02
C PHE A 82 -7.21 -3.35 -11.83
N THR A 83 -8.29 -4.15 -11.79
CA THR A 83 -9.55 -3.81 -12.45
C THR A 83 -10.20 -2.57 -11.83
N ALA A 84 -10.17 -2.46 -10.50
CA ALA A 84 -10.69 -1.29 -9.76
C ALA A 84 -9.93 0.01 -10.11
N LEU A 85 -8.64 -0.11 -10.43
CA LEU A 85 -7.80 0.99 -10.90
C LEU A 85 -7.94 1.27 -12.40
N GLY A 86 -8.75 0.50 -13.14
CA GLY A 86 -8.96 0.68 -14.58
C GLY A 86 -7.84 0.10 -15.46
N LEU A 87 -6.98 -0.75 -14.91
CA LEU A 87 -5.98 -1.52 -15.65
C LEU A 87 -6.59 -2.82 -16.19
N ASP A 88 -5.92 -3.44 -17.16
CA ASP A 88 -6.32 -4.75 -17.70
C ASP A 88 -5.41 -5.86 -17.13
N PRO A 89 -5.89 -6.70 -16.18
CA PRO A 89 -5.08 -7.76 -15.59
C PRO A 89 -4.60 -8.82 -16.60
N SER A 90 -5.23 -8.91 -17.78
CA SER A 90 -4.80 -9.84 -18.84
C SER A 90 -3.46 -9.44 -19.48
N THR A 91 -3.07 -8.17 -19.35
CA THR A 91 -1.76 -7.65 -19.78
C THR A 91 -0.62 -7.97 -18.82
N ARG A 92 -0.92 -8.61 -17.67
CA ARG A 92 0.07 -8.87 -16.62
C ARG A 92 1.30 -9.60 -17.18
N GLU A 93 2.47 -8.99 -16.99
CA GLU A 93 3.76 -9.49 -17.45
C GLU A 93 4.83 -9.40 -16.35
N ARG A 94 5.74 -10.37 -16.35
CA ARG A 94 6.92 -10.41 -15.48
C ARG A 94 8.03 -9.56 -16.09
N GLY A 95 8.58 -8.63 -15.31
CA GLY A 95 9.71 -7.81 -15.73
C GLY A 95 11.08 -8.48 -15.54
N ASN A 96 12.14 -7.69 -15.68
CA ASN A 96 13.51 -8.13 -15.46
C ASN A 96 13.88 -8.04 -13.97
N ASP A 97 13.84 -9.18 -13.29
CA ASP A 97 13.79 -9.18 -11.83
C ASP A 97 15.15 -9.08 -11.09
N ILE A 98 16.27 -9.30 -11.76
CA ILE A 98 17.58 -9.38 -11.09
C ILE A 98 18.58 -8.53 -11.84
N VAL A 99 19.17 -7.56 -11.14
CA VAL A 99 20.19 -6.66 -11.66
C VAL A 99 21.41 -6.71 -10.75
N ALA A 100 22.38 -7.55 -11.12
CA ALA A 100 23.58 -7.82 -10.33
C ALA A 100 23.22 -8.20 -8.88
N GLU A 101 23.69 -7.44 -7.89
CA GLU A 101 23.45 -7.67 -6.46
C GLU A 101 22.02 -7.33 -6.00
N TYR A 102 21.24 -6.60 -6.81
CA TYR A 102 19.88 -6.21 -6.46
C TYR A 102 18.85 -7.21 -6.97
N THR A 103 17.87 -7.51 -6.12
CA THR A 103 16.69 -8.28 -6.50
C THR A 103 15.49 -7.35 -6.49
N PHE A 104 14.71 -7.41 -7.58
CA PHE A 104 13.41 -6.77 -7.75
C PHE A 104 12.44 -7.80 -8.32
N PHE A 105 11.37 -8.17 -7.64
CA PHE A 105 10.28 -8.87 -8.31
C PHE A 105 9.40 -7.84 -9.00
N THR A 106 9.53 -7.77 -10.32
CA THR A 106 8.89 -6.76 -11.17
C THR A 106 7.65 -7.32 -11.86
N CYS A 107 6.55 -6.59 -11.78
CA CYS A 107 5.29 -6.88 -12.45
C CYS A 107 4.82 -5.67 -13.24
N HIS A 108 4.47 -5.86 -14.50
CA HIS A 108 3.85 -4.86 -15.35
C HIS A 108 2.37 -5.22 -15.53
N VAL A 109 1.49 -4.23 -15.36
CA VAL A 109 0.07 -4.32 -15.75
C VAL A 109 -0.30 -3.01 -16.42
N SER A 110 -0.92 -3.06 -17.58
CA SER A 110 -1.21 -1.88 -18.39
C SER A 110 -2.66 -1.81 -18.83
N ASN A 111 -3.02 -0.63 -19.33
CA ASN A 111 -4.14 -0.46 -20.24
C ASN A 111 -3.63 0.34 -21.46
N ARG A 112 -4.53 0.92 -22.24
CA ARG A 112 -4.16 1.70 -23.43
C ARG A 112 -3.43 3.02 -23.10
N ASP A 113 -3.74 3.62 -21.96
CA ASP A 113 -3.36 4.99 -21.62
C ASP A 113 -2.20 5.06 -20.62
N GLU A 114 -1.93 3.99 -19.87
CA GLU A 114 -0.82 3.90 -18.92
C GLU A 114 -0.36 2.47 -18.64
N GLU A 115 0.85 2.36 -18.11
CA GLU A 115 1.41 1.15 -17.53
C GLU A 115 1.69 1.38 -16.04
N LEU A 116 1.39 0.37 -15.23
CA LEU A 116 1.80 0.26 -13.86
C LEU A 116 2.95 -0.74 -13.75
N GLN A 117 4.13 -0.24 -13.40
CA GLN A 117 5.28 -1.05 -13.03
C GLN A 117 5.33 -1.18 -11.49
N LEU A 118 5.37 -2.41 -11.02
CA LEU A 118 5.40 -2.77 -9.61
C LEU A 118 6.71 -3.50 -9.29
N ASP A 119 7.47 -3.00 -8.33
CA ASP A 119 8.78 -3.56 -7.97
C ASP A 119 8.84 -3.90 -6.48
N SER A 120 8.95 -5.18 -6.12
CA SER A 120 9.29 -5.57 -4.75
C SER A 120 10.79 -5.83 -4.66
N GLY A 121 11.51 -4.93 -4.01
CA GLY A 121 12.96 -4.88 -4.06
C GLY A 121 13.65 -4.94 -2.71
N ASN A 122 14.92 -5.32 -2.72
CA ASN A 122 15.78 -5.28 -1.54
C ASN A 122 16.60 -3.99 -1.41
N VAL A 123 16.09 -2.88 -1.97
CA VAL A 123 16.65 -1.53 -1.86
C VAL A 123 15.93 -0.76 -0.76
N SER A 124 16.68 -0.07 0.10
CA SER A 124 16.13 0.74 1.18
C SER A 124 15.60 2.09 0.69
N LEU A 125 14.68 2.70 1.45
CA LEU A 125 14.23 4.07 1.16
C LEU A 125 15.37 5.10 1.28
N ASP A 126 16.37 4.86 2.13
CA ASP A 126 17.53 5.75 2.24
C ASP A 126 18.41 5.70 0.98
N GLU A 127 18.58 4.52 0.38
CA GLU A 127 19.23 4.40 -0.94
C GLU A 127 18.43 5.14 -2.02
N VAL A 128 17.10 5.08 -1.99
CA VAL A 128 16.24 5.85 -2.92
C VAL A 128 16.45 7.36 -2.72
N ARG A 129 16.35 7.86 -1.48
CA ARG A 129 16.58 9.27 -1.14
C ARG A 129 17.96 9.74 -1.58
N HIS A 130 18.98 8.92 -1.37
CA HIS A 130 20.34 9.23 -1.77
C HIS A 130 20.48 9.31 -3.29
N LYS A 131 19.97 8.31 -4.02
CA LYS A 131 20.03 8.25 -5.49
C LYS A 131 19.28 9.41 -6.15
N TYR A 132 18.16 9.83 -5.58
CA TYR A 132 17.28 10.86 -6.13
C TYR A 132 17.27 12.15 -5.31
N ALA A 133 18.40 12.47 -4.66
CA ALA A 133 18.52 13.63 -3.78
C ALA A 133 17.99 14.93 -4.43
N GLY A 134 17.12 15.64 -3.71
CA GLY A 134 16.47 16.86 -4.19
C GLY A 134 15.23 16.66 -5.06
N LYS A 135 14.84 15.41 -5.37
CA LYS A 135 13.61 15.08 -6.11
C LYS A 135 12.60 14.27 -5.30
N THR A 136 13.01 13.71 -4.17
CA THR A 136 12.18 12.87 -3.32
C THR A 136 11.33 13.67 -2.35
N GLN A 137 10.12 13.20 -2.10
CA GLN A 137 9.24 13.69 -1.05
C GLN A 137 8.85 12.54 -0.12
N ASP A 138 9.07 12.71 1.19
CA ASP A 138 8.59 11.75 2.19
C ASP A 138 7.07 11.85 2.32
N ILE A 139 6.41 10.70 2.26
CA ILE A 139 4.95 10.55 2.40
C ILE A 139 4.62 9.32 3.25
N SER A 140 3.33 9.08 3.50
CA SER A 140 2.85 7.84 4.09
C SER A 140 1.74 7.25 3.25
N ILE A 141 1.77 5.94 3.05
CA ILE A 141 0.73 5.16 2.37
C ILE A 141 0.15 4.19 3.40
N ASN A 142 -1.13 4.33 3.75
CA ASN A 142 -1.79 3.52 4.78
C ASN A 142 -1.02 3.41 6.12
N GLY A 143 -0.28 4.46 6.50
CA GLY A 143 0.54 4.48 7.73
C GLY A 143 1.93 3.86 7.59
N ARG A 144 2.28 3.34 6.42
CA ARG A 144 3.62 2.86 6.07
C ARG A 144 4.47 4.00 5.52
N ASN A 145 5.75 4.06 5.90
CA ASN A 145 6.68 5.06 5.38
C ASN A 145 6.88 4.86 3.88
N ALA A 146 6.87 5.94 3.10
CA ALA A 146 7.08 5.88 1.68
C ALA A 146 7.79 7.14 1.14
N VAL A 147 8.34 7.02 -0.07
CA VAL A 147 8.99 8.12 -0.79
C VAL A 147 8.34 8.27 -2.16
N LEU A 148 7.85 9.48 -2.46
CA LEU A 148 7.39 9.84 -3.80
C LEU A 148 8.55 10.45 -4.60
N THR A 149 8.74 9.98 -5.84
CA THR A 149 9.77 10.47 -6.76
C THR A 149 9.16 10.70 -8.15
N PRO A 150 8.98 11.95 -8.60
CA PRO A 150 8.56 12.23 -9.97
C PRO A 150 9.72 12.02 -10.94
N ASN A 151 9.44 11.54 -12.16
CA ASN A 151 10.43 11.36 -13.21
C ASN A 151 11.64 10.50 -12.77
N LYS A 152 11.35 9.36 -12.13
CA LYS A 152 12.33 8.44 -11.52
C LYS A 152 13.13 7.67 -12.57
N THR A 153 12.46 7.23 -13.63
CA THR A 153 13.06 6.42 -14.72
C THR A 153 12.94 7.11 -16.08
N ALA A 154 11.84 7.82 -16.33
CA ALA A 154 11.55 8.56 -17.55
C ALA A 154 10.86 9.90 -17.25
N SER A 155 10.71 10.78 -18.25
CA SER A 155 10.06 12.09 -18.07
C SER A 155 8.53 12.03 -17.96
N ASN A 156 7.94 10.86 -18.18
CA ASN A 156 6.51 10.59 -18.19
C ASN A 156 6.13 9.55 -17.12
N ASP A 157 6.86 9.54 -15.99
CA ASP A 157 6.57 8.64 -14.88
C ASP A 157 6.45 9.35 -13.51
N CYS A 158 5.86 8.62 -12.56
CA CYS A 158 5.87 8.97 -11.16
C CYS A 158 5.92 7.69 -10.32
N SER A 159 6.77 7.67 -9.31
CA SER A 159 6.96 6.50 -8.45
C SER A 159 6.65 6.81 -6.99
N VAL A 160 6.09 5.83 -6.30
CA VAL A 160 6.01 5.77 -4.83
C VAL A 160 6.70 4.48 -4.37
N ASP A 161 7.75 4.61 -3.57
CA ASP A 161 8.48 3.51 -2.96
C ASP A 161 8.05 3.35 -1.50
N ILE A 162 7.42 2.24 -1.17
CA ILE A 162 6.79 1.97 0.12
C ILE A 162 7.67 1.02 0.94
N GLN A 163 8.01 1.36 2.18
CA GLN A 163 8.92 0.57 3.02
C GLN A 163 8.45 -0.88 3.25
N THR A 164 9.31 -1.84 3.00
CA THR A 164 9.14 -3.25 3.40
C THR A 164 10.30 -3.71 4.29
N LYS A 165 10.19 -4.90 4.91
CA LYS A 165 11.27 -5.52 5.68
C LYS A 165 12.53 -5.77 4.86
N SER A 166 12.38 -6.15 3.59
CA SER A 166 13.52 -6.45 2.72
C SER A 166 14.07 -5.21 2.02
N GLY A 167 13.25 -4.16 1.85
CA GLY A 167 13.60 -2.93 1.16
C GLY A 167 12.38 -2.05 0.90
N TYR A 168 11.85 -2.07 -0.32
CA TYR A 168 10.64 -1.34 -0.69
C TYR A 168 9.71 -2.16 -1.61
N PHE A 169 8.44 -1.73 -1.66
CA PHE A 169 7.49 -2.02 -2.73
C PHE A 169 7.25 -0.73 -3.52
N GLY A 170 7.69 -0.73 -4.78
CA GLY A 170 7.65 0.40 -5.69
C GLY A 170 6.40 0.31 -6.56
N VAL A 171 5.70 1.42 -6.67
CA VAL A 171 4.53 1.61 -7.53
C VAL A 171 4.89 2.73 -8.48
N THR A 172 5.02 2.44 -9.77
CA THR A 172 5.39 3.44 -10.79
C THR A 172 4.34 3.49 -11.88
N VAL A 173 3.73 4.66 -12.07
CA VAL A 173 2.85 4.93 -13.20
C VAL A 173 3.67 5.52 -14.33
N ILE A 174 3.55 4.94 -15.52
CA ILE A 174 4.16 5.41 -16.76
C ILE A 174 3.01 5.74 -17.72
N VAL A 175 2.85 7.01 -18.06
CA VAL A 175 1.76 7.45 -18.94
C VAL A 175 2.15 7.25 -20.40
N SER A 176 1.32 6.56 -21.17
CA SER A 176 1.56 6.33 -22.60
C SER A 176 1.19 7.56 -23.44
N THR A 177 1.65 7.64 -24.69
CA THR A 177 1.27 8.75 -25.58
C THR A 177 -0.24 8.96 -25.69
N PRO A 178 -1.09 7.92 -25.85
CA PRO A 178 -2.54 8.07 -25.75
C PRO A 178 -3.04 8.71 -24.45
N GLY A 179 -2.46 8.38 -23.30
CA GLY A 179 -2.79 8.97 -22.01
C GLY A 179 -2.37 10.44 -21.91
N GLU A 180 -1.18 10.78 -22.42
CA GLU A 180 -0.69 12.16 -22.48
C GLU A 180 -1.62 13.06 -23.33
N VAL A 181 -2.09 12.56 -24.47
CA VAL A 181 -3.04 13.27 -25.35
C VAL A 181 -4.38 13.52 -24.65
N LYS A 182 -4.77 12.66 -23.71
CA LYS A 182 -5.94 12.85 -22.84
C LYS A 182 -5.68 13.78 -21.65
N GLY A 183 -4.45 14.27 -21.49
CA GLY A 183 -4.05 15.17 -20.42
C GLY A 183 -3.66 14.48 -19.12
N MET A 184 -3.52 13.15 -19.09
CA MET A 184 -3.11 12.42 -17.89
C MET A 184 -1.71 12.86 -17.45
N LYS A 185 -1.51 13.00 -16.13
CA LYS A 185 -0.19 13.21 -15.53
C LYS A 185 0.17 12.04 -14.63
N PRO A 186 1.43 11.55 -14.67
CA PRO A 186 1.82 10.34 -13.95
C PRO A 186 1.61 10.42 -12.42
N CYS A 187 1.76 11.61 -11.83
CA CYS A 187 1.62 11.77 -10.37
C CYS A 187 0.19 12.02 -9.89
N ASP A 188 -0.80 12.24 -10.77
CA ASP A 188 -2.14 12.68 -10.35
C ASP A 188 -2.84 11.64 -9.46
N ASN A 189 -2.68 10.35 -9.77
CA ASN A 189 -3.36 9.25 -9.07
C ASN A 189 -2.41 8.30 -8.32
N ILE A 190 -1.11 8.58 -8.28
CA ILE A 190 -0.11 7.62 -7.78
C ILE A 190 -0.32 7.24 -6.31
N VAL A 191 -0.77 8.20 -5.47
CA VAL A 191 -1.05 7.94 -4.05
C VAL A 191 -2.25 7.01 -3.89
N HIS A 192 -3.33 7.24 -4.64
CA HIS A 192 -4.51 6.37 -4.60
C HIS A 192 -4.20 4.95 -5.07
N ILE A 193 -3.39 4.80 -6.12
CA ILE A 193 -2.91 3.50 -6.61
C ILE A 193 -2.08 2.82 -5.52
N ALA A 194 -1.14 3.54 -4.92
CA ALA A 194 -0.28 3.03 -3.85
C ALA A 194 -1.10 2.57 -2.63
N GLU A 195 -2.08 3.36 -2.18
CA GLU A 195 -2.98 3.01 -1.07
C GLU A 195 -3.83 1.78 -1.38
N THR A 196 -4.24 1.60 -2.64
CA THR A 196 -4.99 0.43 -3.10
C THR A 196 -4.14 -0.85 -3.06
N LEU A 197 -2.84 -0.74 -3.36
CA LEU A 197 -1.95 -1.90 -3.52
C LEU A 197 -1.12 -2.25 -2.28
N GLU A 198 -0.87 -1.29 -1.39
CA GLU A 198 -0.10 -1.49 -0.16
C GLU A 198 -0.60 -2.67 0.70
N PRO A 199 -1.93 -2.91 0.87
CA PRO A 199 -2.41 -4.01 1.70
C PRO A 199 -1.90 -5.40 1.27
N TYR A 200 -1.54 -5.56 -0.01
CA TYR A 200 -1.05 -6.82 -0.56
C TYR A 200 0.42 -7.12 -0.22
N ILE A 201 1.18 -6.14 0.28
CA ILE A 201 2.53 -6.36 0.85
C ILE A 201 2.45 -7.39 1.99
N GLY A 202 1.38 -7.30 2.81
CA GLY A 202 1.13 -8.14 3.98
C GLY A 202 1.68 -7.52 5.27
N LYS A 203 1.00 -7.76 6.39
CA LYS A 203 1.30 -7.16 7.70
C LYS A 203 2.66 -7.54 8.26
N ASP A 204 3.17 -8.70 7.86
CA ASP A 204 4.47 -9.21 8.29
C ASP A 204 5.62 -8.76 7.37
N ASN A 205 5.39 -7.77 6.50
CA ASN A 205 6.40 -7.09 5.70
C ASN A 205 6.48 -5.61 6.02
#